data_AF-A0A120JTJ8-F1
#
_entry.id   AF-A0A120JTJ8-F1
#
_cell.length_a   1.000
_cell.length_b   1.000
_cell.length_c   1.000
_cell.angle_alpha   90.00
_cell.angle_beta   90.00
_cell.angle_gamma   90.00
#
_symmetry.space_group_name_H-M   'P 1'
#
loop_
_entity.id
_entity.type
_entity.pdbx_description
1 polymer ?
#
loop_
_entity_poly.entity_id
_entity_poly.type
_entity_poly.pdbx_seq_one_letter_code
_entity_poly.pdbx_strand_id
1 'polypeptide(L)'
;MKRLNKIWVPRSKGERTIAIIAIWIGWSVLTDSTENDVMVLLLLGLAIFLTYYSATQGSVELQAKDLAKKEKDAKIRKIVEAANAKAKAATIAKARLKYYGGGEIAGEQTVLVTVTKDRLDYGSYHIDMNAIISASIETQSQILSRVTLTRLAAFGFWALAIPKKKKSVEKFLSIDYNAGFQSTLIFGGDNIAKIHAGLIKAKKAR
;
A
#
# COMPACT_ATOMS: atom_id res chain seq x y z
N MET A 1 -11.29 34.27 32.18
CA MET A 1 -12.09 35.42 31.71
C MET A 1 -12.04 35.49 30.19
N LYS A 2 -13.22 35.62 29.56
CA LYS A 2 -13.47 36.16 28.21
C LYS A 2 -12.82 35.41 27.03
N ARG A 3 -13.47 34.31 26.60
CA ARG A 3 -13.61 33.98 25.16
C ARG A 3 -14.42 35.11 24.52
N LEU A 4 -13.78 36.24 24.23
CA LEU A 4 -14.40 37.29 23.42
C LEU A 4 -14.61 36.72 22.02
N ASN A 5 -15.86 36.78 21.59
CA ASN A 5 -16.39 36.44 20.29
C ASN A 5 -15.33 36.18 19.22
N LYS A 6 -15.25 34.93 18.74
CA LYS A 6 -14.75 34.67 17.39
C LYS A 6 -15.69 35.43 16.46
N ILE A 7 -15.29 36.65 16.08
CA ILE A 7 -15.88 37.39 14.97
C ILE A 7 -15.84 36.39 13.81
N TRP A 8 -17.02 36.03 13.31
CA TRP A 8 -17.16 35.02 12.28
C TRP A 8 -16.48 35.56 11.02
N VAL A 9 -15.36 34.94 10.62
CA VAL A 9 -14.65 35.27 9.40
C VAL A 9 -15.06 34.25 8.34
N PRO A 10 -15.65 34.68 7.20
CA PRO A 10 -16.10 33.78 6.15
C PRO A 10 -14.90 33.09 5.48
N ARG A 11 -14.90 31.74 5.48
CA ARG A 11 -13.77 30.92 5.04
C ARG A 11 -13.94 30.37 3.63
N SER A 12 -15.17 30.09 3.20
CA SER A 12 -15.46 29.56 1.85
C SER A 12 -16.00 30.63 0.89
N LYS A 13 -15.94 30.38 -0.42
CA LYS A 13 -16.54 31.27 -1.43
C LYS A 13 -18.04 31.51 -1.14
N GLY A 14 -18.77 30.46 -0.75
CA GLY A 14 -20.19 30.56 -0.40
C GLY A 14 -20.44 31.38 0.87
N GLU A 15 -19.62 31.20 1.91
CA GLU A 15 -19.71 32.00 3.14
C GLU A 15 -19.42 33.48 2.89
N ARG A 16 -18.50 33.81 1.97
CA ARG A 16 -18.26 35.21 1.58
C ARG A 16 -19.47 35.82 0.89
N THR A 17 -20.09 35.10 -0.03
CA THR A 17 -21.31 35.59 -0.70
C THR A 17 -22.41 35.85 0.33
N ILE A 18 -22.60 34.95 1.30
CA ILE A 18 -23.56 35.13 2.39
C ILE A 18 -23.21 36.34 3.26
N ALA A 19 -21.93 36.54 3.60
CA ALA A 19 -21.48 37.70 4.37
C ALA A 19 -21.71 39.03 3.63
N ILE A 20 -21.41 39.07 2.34
CA ILE A 20 -21.63 40.22 1.46
C ILE A 20 -23.12 40.53 1.38
N ILE A 21 -23.95 39.51 1.14
CA ILE A 21 -25.42 39.66 1.11
C ILE A 21 -25.93 40.19 2.45
N ALA A 22 -25.45 39.66 3.59
CA ALA A 22 -25.86 40.14 4.91
C ALA A 22 -25.47 41.62 5.16
N ILE A 23 -24.30 42.05 4.69
CA ILE A 23 -23.87 43.46 4.76
C ILE A 23 -24.81 44.34 3.93
N TRP A 24 -25.17 43.93 2.71
CA TRP A 24 -26.08 44.68 1.84
C TRP A 24 -27.55 44.64 2.27
N ILE A 25 -27.99 43.60 2.97
CA ILE A 25 -29.32 43.57 3.60
C ILE A 25 -29.35 44.51 4.79
N GLY A 26 -28.34 44.46 5.66
CA GLY A 26 -28.21 45.39 6.79
C GLY A 26 -28.14 46.85 6.33
N TRP A 27 -27.42 47.10 5.23
CA TRP A 27 -27.39 48.38 4.53
C TRP A 27 -28.79 48.92 4.22
N SER A 28 -29.58 48.14 3.48
CA SER A 28 -30.91 48.54 3.01
C SER A 28 -31.86 48.87 4.16
N VAL A 29 -31.78 48.13 5.27
CA VAL A 29 -32.63 48.36 6.45
C VAL A 29 -32.21 49.62 7.20
N LEU A 30 -30.92 49.93 7.26
CA LEU A 30 -30.40 51.12 7.94
C LEU A 30 -30.68 52.39 7.15
N THR A 31 -30.59 52.36 5.83
CA THR A 31 -30.84 53.53 4.98
C THR A 31 -32.29 53.97 4.95
N ASP A 32 -33.25 53.03 5.06
CA ASP A 32 -34.69 53.34 5.15
C ASP A 32 -35.05 54.12 6.43
N SER A 33 -34.20 54.06 7.46
CA SER A 33 -34.44 54.71 8.75
C SER A 33 -33.75 56.08 8.90
N THR A 34 -32.97 56.53 7.90
CA THR A 34 -32.16 57.74 8.00
C THR A 34 -32.55 58.79 6.96
N GLU A 35 -33.05 59.94 7.41
CA GLU A 35 -33.39 61.09 6.55
C GLU A 35 -32.17 61.95 6.13
N ASN A 36 -30.97 61.62 6.61
CA ASN A 36 -29.79 62.49 6.46
C ASN A 36 -28.81 61.94 5.40
N ASP A 37 -28.77 62.59 4.23
CA ASP A 37 -27.99 62.15 3.06
C ASP A 37 -26.48 61.95 3.34
N VAL A 38 -25.91 62.75 4.24
CA VAL A 38 -24.48 62.64 4.61
C VAL A 38 -24.19 61.36 5.39
N MET A 39 -25.12 60.91 6.23
CA MET A 39 -25.01 59.63 6.96
C MET A 39 -25.13 58.45 6.01
N VAL A 40 -26.00 58.53 5.00
CA VAL A 40 -26.15 57.50 3.97
C VAL A 40 -24.85 57.32 3.17
N LEU A 41 -24.15 58.40 2.81
CA LEU A 41 -22.87 58.30 2.10
C LEU A 41 -21.74 57.69 2.96
N LEU A 42 -21.65 58.06 4.24
CA LEU A 42 -20.63 57.52 5.16
C LEU A 42 -20.82 56.02 5.42
N LEU A 43 -22.06 55.63 5.65
CA LEU A 43 -22.43 54.25 5.82
C LEU A 43 -22.00 53.49 4.52
N LEU A 44 -22.16 54.06 3.32
CA LEU A 44 -21.97 53.35 2.05
C LEU A 44 -20.48 53.08 1.81
N GLY A 45 -19.63 54.06 2.15
CA GLY A 45 -18.19 53.87 2.20
C GLY A 45 -17.77 52.76 3.16
N LEU A 46 -18.42 52.64 4.31
CA LEU A 46 -18.14 51.59 5.30
C LEU A 46 -18.56 50.20 4.81
N ALA A 47 -19.70 50.08 4.11
CA ALA A 47 -20.15 48.83 3.49
C ALA A 47 -19.18 48.36 2.39
N ILE A 48 -18.71 49.28 1.53
CA ILE A 48 -17.71 49.00 0.49
C ILE A 48 -16.37 48.59 1.12
N PHE A 49 -15.96 49.26 2.20
CA PHE A 49 -14.71 48.92 2.89
C PHE A 49 -14.77 47.52 3.53
N LEU A 50 -15.88 47.16 4.17
CA LEU A 50 -16.07 45.83 4.78
C LEU A 50 -16.16 44.71 3.73
N THR A 51 -16.80 44.95 2.60
CA THR A 51 -16.82 44.00 1.48
C THR A 51 -15.43 43.81 0.89
N TYR A 52 -14.65 44.88 0.72
CA TYR A 52 -13.27 44.80 0.28
C TYR A 52 -12.39 44.03 1.27
N TYR A 53 -12.47 44.35 2.57
CA TYR A 53 -11.69 43.71 3.63
C TYR A 53 -11.97 42.20 3.78
N SER A 54 -13.25 41.81 3.69
CA SER A 54 -13.66 40.40 3.76
C SER A 54 -13.23 39.61 2.51
N ALA A 55 -13.17 40.25 1.35
CA ALA A 55 -12.66 39.63 0.12
C ALA A 55 -11.15 39.36 0.18
N THR A 56 -10.36 40.30 0.69
CA THR A 56 -8.88 40.22 0.72
C THR A 56 -8.34 39.29 1.81
N GLN A 57 -8.92 39.25 3.01
CA GLN A 57 -8.40 38.35 4.06
C GLN A 57 -8.63 36.87 3.74
N GLY A 58 -9.78 36.53 3.17
CA GLY A 58 -10.08 35.14 2.89
C GLY A 58 -9.23 34.56 1.74
N SER A 59 -8.79 35.36 0.75
CA SER A 59 -8.01 34.85 -0.38
C SER A 59 -6.61 34.42 0.06
N VAL A 60 -5.99 35.17 0.99
CA VAL A 60 -4.67 34.88 1.54
C VAL A 60 -4.68 33.59 2.39
N GLU A 61 -5.70 33.39 3.22
CA GLU A 61 -5.79 32.18 4.07
C GLU A 61 -6.07 30.90 3.24
N LEU A 62 -6.81 31.02 2.13
CA LEU A 62 -7.04 29.89 1.21
C LEU A 62 -5.73 29.48 0.50
N GLN A 63 -4.99 30.47 -0.03
CA GLN A 63 -3.72 30.23 -0.70
C GLN A 63 -2.69 29.60 0.24
N ALA A 64 -2.62 30.05 1.49
CA ALA A 64 -1.72 29.46 2.49
C ALA A 64 -2.05 27.99 2.80
N LYS A 65 -3.33 27.62 2.89
CA LYS A 65 -3.76 26.23 3.12
C LYS A 65 -3.51 25.34 1.90
N ASP A 66 -3.72 25.85 0.70
CA ASP A 66 -3.46 25.12 -0.54
C ASP A 66 -1.95 24.88 -0.76
N LEU A 67 -1.11 25.87 -0.42
CA LEU A 67 0.35 25.73 -0.42
C LEU A 67 0.80 24.69 0.62
N ALA A 68 0.31 24.77 1.85
CA ALA A 68 0.63 23.81 2.92
C ALA A 68 0.17 22.38 2.59
N LYS A 69 -0.96 22.22 1.89
CA LYS A 69 -1.44 20.91 1.42
C LYS A 69 -0.53 20.35 0.32
N LYS A 70 -0.16 21.17 -0.66
CA LYS A 70 0.78 20.78 -1.74
C LYS A 70 2.15 20.38 -1.20
N GLU A 71 2.68 21.09 -0.21
CA GLU A 71 3.95 20.74 0.43
C GLU A 71 3.90 19.39 1.15
N LYS A 72 2.81 19.13 1.88
CA LYS A 72 2.57 17.84 2.55
C LYS A 72 2.48 16.70 1.53
N ASP A 73 1.70 16.89 0.47
CA ASP A 73 1.53 15.90 -0.59
C ASP A 73 2.85 15.62 -1.33
N ALA A 74 3.66 16.66 -1.59
CA ALA A 74 4.99 16.51 -2.18
C ALA A 74 5.96 15.75 -1.26
N LYS A 75 5.91 16.00 0.05
CA LYS A 75 6.74 15.28 1.04
C LYS A 75 6.34 13.80 1.13
N ILE A 76 5.04 13.50 1.12
CA ILE A 76 4.52 12.13 1.10
C ILE A 76 4.98 11.40 -0.16
N ARG A 77 4.88 12.03 -1.34
CA ARG A 77 5.36 11.43 -2.61
C ARG A 77 6.85 11.08 -2.55
N LYS A 78 7.71 11.99 -2.06
CA LYS A 78 9.15 11.72 -1.90
C LYS A 78 9.43 10.56 -0.94
N ILE A 79 8.68 10.46 0.16
CA ILE A 79 8.83 9.34 1.11
C ILE A 79 8.42 8.01 0.46
N VAL A 80 7.30 8.00 -0.28
CA VAL A 80 6.81 6.81 -0.99
C VAL A 80 7.78 6.39 -2.10
N GLU A 81 8.33 7.33 -2.87
CA GLU A 81 9.33 7.07 -3.89
C GLU A 81 10.64 6.51 -3.29
N ALA A 82 11.12 7.09 -2.19
CA ALA A 82 12.30 6.59 -1.49
C ALA A 82 12.07 5.18 -0.90
N ALA A 83 10.88 4.92 -0.35
CA ALA A 83 10.51 3.59 0.15
C ALA A 83 10.43 2.56 -1.00
N ASN A 84 9.84 2.94 -2.14
CA ASN A 84 9.76 2.10 -3.33
C ASN A 84 11.14 1.82 -3.95
N ALA A 85 12.04 2.80 -3.96
CA ALA A 85 13.42 2.63 -4.42
C ALA A 85 14.20 1.67 -3.50
N LYS A 86 14.04 1.81 -2.18
CA LYS A 86 14.62 0.87 -1.19
C LYS A 86 14.05 -0.55 -1.35
N ALA A 87 12.74 -0.68 -1.56
CA ALA A 87 12.10 -1.98 -1.78
C ALA A 87 12.58 -2.64 -3.09
N LYS A 88 12.74 -1.87 -4.17
CA LYS A 88 13.32 -2.35 -5.44
C LYS A 88 14.77 -2.78 -5.27
N ALA A 89 15.57 -2.03 -4.50
CA ALA A 89 16.96 -2.38 -4.21
C ALA A 89 17.10 -3.63 -3.31
N ALA A 90 16.10 -3.91 -2.47
CA ALA A 90 16.07 -5.11 -1.62
C ALA A 90 15.56 -6.36 -2.35
N THR A 91 14.85 -6.19 -3.47
CA THR A 91 14.29 -7.31 -4.25
C THR A 91 15.37 -7.94 -5.13
N ILE A 92 15.69 -9.21 -4.89
CA ILE A 92 16.73 -9.93 -5.62
C ILE A 92 16.15 -10.64 -6.84
N ALA A 93 15.01 -11.30 -6.69
CA ALA A 93 14.34 -12.01 -7.78
C ALA A 93 12.82 -11.96 -7.62
N LYS A 94 12.12 -11.88 -8.74
CA LYS A 94 10.65 -11.88 -8.79
C LYS A 94 10.18 -12.64 -10.02
N ALA A 95 9.26 -13.57 -9.81
CA ALA A 95 8.67 -14.40 -10.87
C ALA A 95 7.29 -14.91 -10.48
N ARG A 96 6.45 -15.19 -11.48
CA ARG A 96 5.21 -15.94 -11.29
C ARG A 96 5.53 -17.43 -11.42
N LEU A 97 5.17 -18.21 -10.42
CA LEU A 97 5.36 -19.65 -10.37
C LEU A 97 4.04 -20.33 -10.01
N LYS A 98 3.85 -21.56 -10.47
CA LYS A 98 2.70 -22.37 -10.07
C LYS A 98 3.01 -23.05 -8.74
N TYR A 99 2.18 -22.82 -7.74
CA TYR A 99 2.30 -23.43 -6.42
C TYR A 99 1.57 -24.77 -6.41
N TYR A 100 2.24 -25.81 -5.88
CA TYR A 100 1.72 -27.18 -5.85
C TYR A 100 1.46 -27.72 -4.44
N GLY A 101 1.92 -27.03 -3.38
CA GLY A 101 1.66 -27.44 -2.00
C GLY A 101 2.84 -27.21 -1.05
N GLY A 102 2.64 -27.58 0.21
CA GLY A 102 3.69 -27.56 1.25
C GLY A 102 3.75 -26.31 2.13
N GLY A 103 2.79 -25.39 1.96
CA GLY A 103 2.61 -24.20 2.79
C GLY A 103 1.14 -23.82 2.96
N GLU A 104 0.89 -22.63 3.49
CA GLU A 104 -0.44 -22.18 3.95
C GLU A 104 -1.42 -21.75 2.85
N ILE A 105 -1.03 -21.88 1.58
CA ILE A 105 -1.93 -21.60 0.45
C ILE A 105 -2.84 -22.80 0.20
N ALA A 106 -4.14 -22.54 0.15
CA ALA A 106 -5.14 -23.54 -0.20
C ALA A 106 -5.13 -23.81 -1.72
N GLY A 107 -4.78 -25.04 -2.10
CA GLY A 107 -4.88 -25.54 -3.48
C GLY A 107 -3.74 -25.11 -4.42
N GLU A 108 -3.79 -25.61 -5.65
CA GLU A 108 -2.83 -25.27 -6.71
C GLU A 108 -3.20 -23.93 -7.35
N GLN A 109 -2.31 -22.95 -7.30
CA GLN A 109 -2.54 -21.64 -7.91
C GLN A 109 -1.25 -21.00 -8.42
N THR A 110 -1.37 -20.08 -9.40
CA THR A 110 -0.22 -19.31 -9.88
C THR A 110 0.04 -18.14 -8.95
N VAL A 111 1.19 -18.15 -8.27
CA VAL A 111 1.56 -17.21 -7.23
C VAL A 111 2.77 -16.39 -7.65
N LEU A 112 2.78 -15.12 -7.25
CA LEU A 112 3.94 -14.26 -7.40
C LEU A 112 4.92 -14.55 -6.26
N VAL A 113 6.09 -15.08 -6.60
CA VAL A 113 7.18 -15.36 -5.66
C VAL A 113 8.20 -14.24 -5.76
N THR A 114 8.50 -13.62 -4.62
CA THR A 114 9.46 -12.51 -4.50
C THR A 114 10.52 -12.88 -3.47
N VAL A 115 11.78 -12.89 -3.90
CA VAL A 115 12.94 -13.13 -3.03
C VAL A 115 13.53 -11.78 -2.63
N THR A 116 13.51 -11.52 -1.33
CA THR A 116 14.17 -10.37 -0.69
C THR A 116 15.41 -10.89 0.06
N LYS A 117 16.29 -9.99 0.54
CA LYS A 117 17.44 -10.39 1.38
C LYS A 117 17.02 -11.17 2.63
N ASP A 118 15.94 -10.74 3.28
CA ASP A 118 15.58 -11.23 4.62
C ASP A 118 14.46 -12.28 4.60
N ARG A 119 13.65 -12.33 3.52
CA ARG A 119 12.47 -13.19 3.42
C ARG A 119 12.13 -13.60 1.99
N LEU A 120 11.40 -14.69 1.88
CA LEU A 120 10.76 -15.20 0.68
C LEU A 120 9.25 -14.96 0.79
N ASP A 121 8.72 -14.12 -0.08
CA ASP A 121 7.29 -13.80 -0.12
C ASP A 121 6.63 -14.63 -1.24
N TYR A 122 5.52 -15.30 -0.93
CA TYR A 122 4.71 -16.05 -1.90
C TYR A 122 3.22 -15.76 -1.66
N GLY A 123 2.63 -14.96 -2.54
CA GLY A 123 1.23 -14.55 -2.41
C GLY A 123 1.04 -13.63 -1.20
N SER A 124 0.20 -14.04 -0.24
CA SER A 124 -0.03 -13.30 1.02
C SER A 124 0.86 -13.78 2.17
N TYR A 125 1.64 -14.84 1.96
CA TYR A 125 2.45 -15.48 3.00
C TYR A 125 3.93 -15.17 2.79
N HIS A 126 4.70 -15.25 3.88
CA HIS A 126 6.13 -14.98 3.89
C HIS A 126 6.86 -16.00 4.75
N ILE A 127 8.09 -16.32 4.35
CA ILE A 127 9.01 -17.18 5.09
C ILE A 127 10.32 -16.44 5.26
N ASP A 128 10.79 -16.32 6.50
CA ASP A 128 12.09 -15.72 6.76
C ASP A 128 13.20 -16.56 6.15
N MET A 129 14.23 -15.88 5.61
CA MET A 129 15.38 -16.54 5.00
C MET A 129 16.14 -17.42 6.03
N ASN A 130 16.00 -17.12 7.33
CA ASN A 130 16.49 -17.93 8.44
C ASN A 130 15.84 -19.31 8.53
N ALA A 131 14.55 -19.38 8.20
CA ALA A 131 13.78 -20.61 8.30
C ALA A 131 14.09 -21.56 7.14
N ILE A 132 14.68 -21.07 6.04
CA ILE A 132 14.97 -21.85 4.84
C ILE A 132 16.25 -22.68 5.03
N ILE A 133 16.08 -23.99 5.15
CA ILE A 133 17.15 -24.97 5.32
C ILE A 133 17.85 -25.16 3.96
N SER A 134 17.09 -25.55 2.95
CA SER A 134 17.57 -25.87 1.61
C SER A 134 16.61 -25.42 0.52
N ALA A 135 17.16 -25.07 -0.64
CA ALA A 135 16.40 -24.81 -1.85
C ALA A 135 17.05 -25.57 -3.01
N SER A 136 16.30 -26.48 -3.62
CA SER A 136 16.80 -27.40 -4.65
C SER A 136 15.85 -27.44 -5.84
N ILE A 137 16.41 -27.56 -7.04
CA ILE A 137 15.62 -27.84 -8.24
C ILE A 137 15.60 -29.35 -8.39
N GLU A 138 14.45 -29.95 -8.14
CA GLU A 138 14.26 -31.39 -8.19
C GLU A 138 13.38 -31.76 -9.39
N THR A 139 13.68 -32.91 -9.98
CA THR A 139 12.80 -33.49 -11.01
C THR A 139 11.62 -34.18 -10.36
N GLN A 140 10.50 -34.30 -11.08
CA GLN A 140 9.34 -35.05 -10.55
C GLN A 140 9.73 -36.46 -10.08
N SER A 141 10.69 -37.10 -10.75
CA SER A 141 11.19 -38.43 -10.36
C SER A 141 11.86 -38.45 -8.98
N GLN A 142 12.55 -37.38 -8.59
CA GLN A 142 13.22 -37.25 -7.29
C GLN A 142 12.22 -36.92 -6.18
N ILE A 143 11.21 -36.08 -6.47
CA ILE A 143 10.14 -35.78 -5.52
C ILE A 143 9.28 -37.02 -5.29
N LEU A 144 8.90 -37.71 -6.38
CA LEU A 144 8.12 -38.94 -6.29
C LEU A 144 8.87 -40.03 -5.54
N SER A 145 10.19 -40.19 -5.76
CA SER A 145 10.96 -41.20 -5.04
C SER A 145 10.97 -40.93 -3.53
N ARG A 146 11.14 -39.67 -3.10
CA ARG A 146 11.04 -39.29 -1.67
C ARG A 146 9.66 -39.57 -1.10
N VAL A 147 8.59 -39.15 -1.76
CA VAL A 147 7.21 -39.39 -1.30
C VAL A 147 6.90 -40.89 -1.27
N THR A 148 7.36 -41.66 -2.25
CA THR A 148 7.21 -43.12 -2.24
C THR A 148 8.03 -43.79 -1.16
N LEU A 149 9.21 -43.26 -0.82
CA LEU A 149 10.04 -43.77 0.28
C LEU A 149 9.37 -43.50 1.62
N THR A 150 8.87 -42.27 1.84
CA THR A 150 8.11 -41.91 3.04
C THR A 150 6.82 -42.73 3.14
N ARG A 151 6.15 -43.00 2.01
CA ARG A 151 4.97 -43.86 1.97
C ARG A 151 5.32 -45.32 2.23
N LEU A 152 6.42 -45.83 1.69
CA LEU A 152 6.92 -47.17 1.99
C LEU A 152 7.32 -47.30 3.47
N ALA A 153 7.94 -46.28 4.04
CA ALA A 153 8.27 -46.23 5.45
C ALA A 153 7.01 -46.21 6.34
N ALA A 154 5.99 -45.45 5.95
CA ALA A 154 4.76 -45.32 6.73
C ALA A 154 3.78 -46.49 6.57
N PHE A 155 3.70 -47.10 5.38
CA PHE A 155 2.67 -48.10 5.05
C PHE A 155 3.24 -49.49 4.70
N GLY A 156 4.56 -49.67 4.72
CA GLY A 156 5.21 -50.96 4.48
C GLY A 156 4.83 -51.60 3.13
N PHE A 157 4.61 -52.91 3.13
CA PHE A 157 4.24 -53.70 1.94
C PHE A 157 2.95 -53.20 1.26
N TRP A 158 2.03 -52.56 2.00
CA TRP A 158 0.78 -52.03 1.46
C TRP A 158 0.97 -50.81 0.54
N ALA A 159 2.14 -50.15 0.58
CA ALA A 159 2.44 -49.02 -0.29
C ALA A 159 2.53 -49.40 -1.79
N LEU A 160 2.78 -50.68 -2.10
CA LEU A 160 2.93 -51.21 -3.46
C LEU A 160 1.62 -51.27 -4.26
N ALA A 161 0.46 -51.27 -3.58
CA ALA A 161 -0.85 -51.34 -4.24
C ALA A 161 -1.32 -49.98 -4.81
N ILE A 162 -0.63 -48.88 -4.49
CA ILE A 162 -1.05 -47.54 -4.91
C ILE A 162 -0.48 -47.23 -6.30
N PRO A 163 -1.32 -46.93 -7.31
CA PRO A 163 -0.89 -46.78 -8.69
C PRO A 163 0.13 -45.65 -8.85
N LYS A 164 1.25 -45.99 -9.50
CA LYS A 164 2.33 -45.07 -9.84
C LYS A 164 1.81 -44.00 -10.82
N LYS A 165 1.76 -42.74 -10.40
CA LYS A 165 1.38 -41.64 -11.30
C LYS A 165 2.44 -41.43 -12.40
N LYS A 166 1.96 -41.03 -13.59
CA LYS A 166 2.74 -40.86 -14.83
C LYS A 166 3.97 -39.96 -14.60
N LYS A 167 5.08 -40.35 -15.23
CA LYS A 167 6.38 -39.69 -15.21
C LYS A 167 6.30 -38.42 -16.09
N SER A 168 6.16 -37.25 -15.48
CA SER A 168 6.40 -35.94 -16.12
C SER A 168 7.86 -35.53 -15.89
N VAL A 169 8.47 -34.96 -16.92
CA VAL A 169 9.86 -34.46 -16.92
C VAL A 169 9.88 -33.00 -16.42
N GLU A 170 8.85 -32.57 -15.71
CA GLU A 170 8.76 -31.24 -15.13
C GLU A 170 9.78 -31.08 -13.99
N LYS A 171 10.48 -29.95 -14.02
CA LYS A 171 11.39 -29.50 -12.97
C LYS A 171 10.57 -28.70 -11.96
N PHE A 172 10.79 -28.95 -10.68
CA PHE A 172 10.13 -28.31 -9.57
C PHE A 172 11.17 -27.68 -8.63
N LEU A 173 10.82 -26.56 -8.01
CA LEU A 173 11.58 -25.95 -6.93
C LEU A 173 11.05 -26.50 -5.62
N SER A 174 11.87 -27.27 -4.90
CA SER A 174 11.61 -27.66 -3.52
C SER A 174 12.33 -26.68 -2.58
N ILE A 175 11.60 -26.15 -1.61
CA ILE A 175 12.15 -25.28 -0.57
C ILE A 175 11.80 -25.89 0.78
N ASP A 176 12.81 -26.38 1.48
CA ASP A 176 12.67 -26.93 2.82
C ASP A 176 12.82 -25.79 3.82
N TYR A 177 11.81 -25.63 4.68
CA TYR A 177 11.79 -24.58 5.69
C TYR A 177 11.27 -25.11 7.03
N ASN A 178 11.71 -24.48 8.11
CA ASN A 178 11.30 -24.78 9.47
C ASN A 178 10.56 -23.58 10.08
N ALA A 179 9.24 -23.70 10.16
CA ALA A 179 8.36 -22.75 10.84
C ALA A 179 7.61 -23.45 11.99
N GLY A 180 8.33 -24.20 12.82
CA GLY A 180 7.78 -25.03 13.92
C GLY A 180 7.65 -26.51 13.57
N PHE A 181 7.43 -26.83 12.29
CA PHE A 181 7.56 -28.18 11.72
C PHE A 181 8.36 -28.12 10.41
N GLN A 182 9.14 -29.16 10.12
CA GLN A 182 9.84 -29.27 8.84
C GLN A 182 8.81 -29.46 7.72
N SER A 183 8.72 -28.47 6.83
CA SER A 183 7.81 -28.46 5.69
C SER A 183 8.58 -28.18 4.39
N THR A 184 8.10 -28.73 3.29
CA THR A 184 8.72 -28.56 1.96
C THR A 184 7.71 -27.90 1.03
N LEU A 185 7.97 -26.66 0.62
CA LEU A 185 7.19 -25.97 -0.43
C LEU A 185 7.61 -26.47 -1.80
N ILE A 186 6.62 -26.65 -2.67
CA ILE A 186 6.84 -27.10 -4.04
C ILE A 186 6.26 -26.06 -5.01
N PHE A 187 7.13 -25.53 -5.86
CA PHE A 187 6.76 -24.65 -6.97
C PHE A 187 7.14 -25.26 -8.32
N GLY A 188 6.37 -24.98 -9.36
CA GLY A 188 6.65 -25.36 -10.75
C GLY A 188 6.52 -24.17 -11.72
N GLY A 189 6.93 -24.37 -12.96
CA GLY A 189 6.90 -23.36 -14.04
C GLY A 189 8.27 -22.96 -14.60
N ASP A 190 8.26 -22.14 -15.64
CA ASP A 190 9.46 -21.89 -16.45
C ASP A 190 10.52 -21.01 -15.75
N ASN A 191 10.10 -20.21 -14.77
CA ASN A 191 10.95 -19.23 -14.10
C ASN A 191 11.59 -19.73 -12.78
N ILE A 192 11.54 -21.04 -12.52
CA ILE A 192 12.09 -21.65 -11.29
C ILE A 192 13.56 -21.32 -11.08
N ALA A 193 14.37 -21.43 -12.15
CA ALA A 193 15.81 -21.18 -12.08
C ALA A 193 16.14 -19.75 -11.61
N LYS A 194 15.30 -18.77 -11.99
CA LYS A 194 15.46 -17.37 -11.59
C LYS A 194 15.25 -17.17 -10.09
N ILE A 195 14.24 -17.83 -9.52
CA ILE A 195 13.96 -17.78 -8.07
C ILE A 195 15.02 -18.55 -7.30
N HIS A 196 15.45 -19.71 -7.78
CA HIS A 196 16.53 -20.49 -7.18
C HIS A 196 17.85 -19.72 -7.12
N ALA A 197 18.26 -19.09 -8.23
CA ALA A 197 19.43 -18.22 -8.26
C ALA A 197 19.28 -17.02 -7.31
N GLY A 198 18.07 -16.46 -7.22
CA GLY A 198 17.74 -15.39 -6.28
C GLY A 198 17.91 -15.81 -4.81
N LEU A 199 17.46 -17.01 -4.45
CA LEU A 199 17.59 -17.59 -3.11
C LEU A 199 19.05 -17.85 -2.74
N ILE A 200 19.85 -18.41 -3.67
CA ILE A 200 21.29 -18.60 -3.46
C ILE A 200 21.98 -17.26 -3.23
N LYS A 201 21.65 -16.25 -4.04
CA LYS A 201 22.22 -14.90 -3.90
C LYS A 201 21.81 -14.24 -2.58
N ALA A 202 20.57 -14.43 -2.14
CA ALA A 202 20.11 -13.94 -0.84
C ALA A 202 20.88 -14.60 0.31
N LYS A 203 21.08 -15.93 0.25
CA LYS A 203 21.82 -16.70 1.26
C LYS A 203 23.31 -16.39 1.30
N LYS A 204 23.93 -16.07 0.15
CA LYS A 204 25.35 -15.70 0.03
C LYS A 204 25.65 -14.24 0.40
N ALA A 205 24.68 -13.34 0.25
CA ALA A 205 24.84 -11.92 0.58
C ALA A 205 24.80 -11.63 2.08
N ARG A 206 24.73 -12.69 2.90
CA ARG A 206 24.71 -12.68 4.35
C ARG A 206 25.99 -13.34 4.85
#